data_AF-A0A962V043-F1
#
_entry.id   AF-A0A962V043-F1
#
_cell.length_a   1.000
_cell.length_b   1.000
_cell.length_c   1.000
_cell.angle_alpha   90.00
_cell.angle_beta   90.00
_cell.angle_gamma   90.00
#
_symmetry.space_group_name_H-M   'P 1'
#
loop_
_entity.id
_entity.type
_entity.pdbx_description
1 polymer ?
#
loop_
_entity_poly.entity_id
_entity_poly.type
_entity_poly.pdbx_seq_one_letter_code
_entity_poly.pdbx_strand_id
1 'polypeptide(L)'
;MKNRLKNLYKYLIENRKHEFKSWHDAYSEFYGQVRQIRERIKAGESLSQSDSDVAFLQQLLYEKNNGIASRGQSTLSESDFNKVIHDHDFIKYLEKLIIEPNAENYINFSKIWPQKVTQNNPVLVNRVAAACTLEVSTTVDSGKFNQVFSWLIHEGIIPAYPAEEDQDWYSKNIFLLKIIKDEFSD
;
A
#
# COMPACT_ATOMS: atom_id res chain seq x y z
N MET A 1 -11.29 21.37 -14.57
CA MET A 1 -10.71 20.27 -13.77
C MET A 1 -11.04 18.91 -14.36
N LYS A 2 -12.31 18.50 -14.45
CA LYS A 2 -12.76 17.17 -14.91
C LYS A 2 -12.00 16.57 -16.11
N ASN A 3 -11.86 17.37 -17.18
CA ASN A 3 -11.22 16.88 -18.42
C ASN A 3 -9.70 16.65 -18.30
N ARG A 4 -8.98 17.33 -17.39
CA ARG A 4 -7.50 17.25 -17.33
C ARG A 4 -7.01 15.93 -16.73
N LEU A 5 -7.67 15.45 -15.66
CA LEU A 5 -7.31 14.18 -15.03
C LEU A 5 -7.61 12.99 -15.95
N LYS A 6 -8.78 12.98 -16.60
CA LYS A 6 -9.14 11.98 -17.63
C LYS A 6 -8.15 11.98 -18.80
N ASN A 7 -7.76 13.16 -19.29
CA ASN A 7 -6.76 13.27 -20.36
C ASN A 7 -5.38 12.76 -19.95
N LEU A 8 -4.95 13.07 -18.72
CA LEU A 8 -3.69 12.58 -18.19
C LEU A 8 -3.71 11.04 -18.06
N TYR A 9 -4.79 10.48 -17.52
CA TYR A 9 -4.98 9.03 -17.43
C TYR A 9 -4.96 8.37 -18.81
N LYS A 10 -5.68 8.92 -19.78
CA LYS A 10 -5.66 8.42 -21.15
C LYS A 10 -4.25 8.42 -21.75
N TYR A 11 -3.52 9.52 -21.57
CA TYR A 11 -2.17 9.67 -22.10
C TYR A 11 -1.15 8.74 -21.43
N LEU A 12 -1.19 8.64 -20.10
CA LEU A 12 -0.21 7.88 -19.32
C LEU A 12 -0.54 6.40 -19.24
N ILE A 13 -1.82 6.02 -19.22
CA ILE A 13 -2.28 4.66 -18.91
C ILE A 13 -2.95 4.02 -20.12
N GLU A 14 -4.05 4.59 -20.64
CA GLU A 14 -4.83 3.92 -21.71
C GLU A 14 -4.02 3.73 -22.99
N ASN A 15 -3.36 4.78 -23.46
CA ASN A 15 -2.53 4.74 -24.67
C ASN A 15 -1.32 3.82 -24.55
N ARG A 16 -0.94 3.46 -23.31
CA ARG A 16 0.24 2.66 -22.98
C ARG A 16 -0.12 1.36 -22.24
N LYS A 17 -1.38 0.92 -22.31
CA LYS A 17 -1.90 -0.21 -21.53
C LYS A 17 -1.06 -1.48 -21.67
N HIS A 18 -0.48 -1.70 -22.84
CA HIS A 18 0.41 -2.83 -23.12
C HIS A 18 1.71 -2.80 -22.29
N GLU A 19 2.25 -1.62 -21.98
CA GLU A 19 3.43 -1.43 -21.12
C GLU A 19 3.14 -1.83 -19.67
N PHE A 20 1.89 -1.65 -19.22
CA PHE A 20 1.48 -1.92 -17.84
C PHE A 20 0.90 -3.32 -17.62
N LYS A 21 0.66 -4.10 -18.67
CA LYS A 21 -0.04 -5.39 -18.57
C LYS A 21 0.62 -6.33 -17.55
N SER A 22 1.93 -6.53 -17.66
CA SER A 22 2.64 -7.43 -16.74
C SER A 22 2.60 -6.95 -15.29
N TRP A 23 2.69 -5.64 -15.06
CA TRP A 23 2.54 -5.07 -13.72
C TRP A 23 1.12 -5.26 -13.19
N HIS A 24 0.11 -4.97 -14.00
CA HIS A 24 -1.30 -5.09 -13.63
C HIS A 24 -1.68 -6.55 -13.31
N ASP A 25 -1.16 -7.51 -14.07
CA ASP A 25 -1.40 -8.94 -13.84
C ASP A 25 -0.80 -9.37 -12.50
N ALA A 26 0.47 -9.00 -12.21
CA ALA A 26 1.12 -9.27 -10.92
C ALA A 26 0.42 -8.57 -9.74
N TYR A 27 -0.03 -7.33 -9.94
CA TYR A 27 -0.81 -6.58 -8.96
C TYR A 27 -2.12 -7.28 -8.63
N SER A 28 -2.87 -7.68 -9.66
CA SER A 28 -4.18 -8.33 -9.52
C SER A 28 -4.06 -9.69 -8.84
N GLU A 29 -3.02 -10.46 -9.19
CA GLU A 29 -2.73 -11.74 -8.56
C GLU A 29 -2.46 -11.59 -7.06
N PHE A 30 -1.51 -10.73 -6.68
CA PHE A 30 -1.14 -10.59 -5.28
C PHE A 30 -2.25 -9.93 -4.44
N TYR A 31 -2.94 -8.93 -4.98
CA TYR A 31 -4.11 -8.36 -4.31
C TYR A 31 -5.22 -9.41 -4.11
N GLY A 32 -5.38 -10.33 -5.06
CA GLY A 32 -6.24 -11.50 -4.94
C GLY A 32 -5.83 -12.42 -3.77
N GLN A 33 -4.54 -12.68 -3.59
CA GLN A 33 -4.03 -13.46 -2.45
C GLN A 33 -4.29 -12.75 -1.12
N VAL A 34 -4.03 -11.43 -1.02
CA VAL A 34 -4.33 -10.64 0.18
C VAL A 34 -5.84 -10.71 0.51
N ARG A 35 -6.71 -10.67 -0.51
CA ARG A 35 -8.15 -10.85 -0.31
C ARG A 35 -8.50 -12.22 0.25
N GLN A 36 -7.86 -13.30 -0.22
CA GLN A 36 -8.10 -14.64 0.32
C GLN A 36 -7.67 -14.74 1.80
N ILE A 37 -6.49 -14.18 2.13
CA ILE A 37 -6.01 -14.09 3.52
C ILE A 37 -6.97 -13.28 4.38
N ARG A 38 -7.45 -12.13 3.89
CA ARG A 38 -8.46 -11.31 4.58
C ARG A 38 -9.70 -12.11 4.95
N GLU A 39 -10.27 -12.86 4.01
CA GLU A 39 -11.49 -13.62 4.26
C GLU A 39 -11.24 -14.78 5.24
N ARG A 40 -10.08 -15.45 5.18
CA ARG A 40 -9.67 -16.44 6.19
C ARG A 40 -9.61 -15.83 7.59
N ILE A 41 -8.95 -14.68 7.73
CA ILE A 41 -8.82 -14.01 9.04
C ILE A 41 -10.19 -13.56 9.57
N LYS A 42 -11.07 -13.04 8.70
CA LYS A 42 -12.45 -12.69 9.07
C LYS A 42 -13.28 -13.91 9.52
N ALA A 43 -12.96 -15.10 9.02
CA ALA A 43 -13.59 -16.36 9.45
C ALA A 43 -13.06 -16.88 10.80
N GLY A 44 -12.10 -16.18 11.43
CA GLY A 44 -11.54 -16.54 12.73
C GLY A 44 -10.21 -17.30 12.65
N GLU A 45 -9.65 -17.49 11.46
CA GLU A 45 -8.27 -17.97 11.31
C GLU A 45 -7.26 -16.86 11.64
N SER A 46 -6.01 -17.24 11.87
CA SER A 46 -4.90 -16.31 12.07
C SER A 46 -3.70 -16.76 11.24
N LEU A 47 -2.90 -15.79 10.80
CA LEU A 47 -1.62 -16.05 10.15
C LEU A 47 -0.71 -16.82 11.10
N SER A 48 -0.18 -17.94 10.61
CA SER A 48 0.58 -18.90 11.40
C SER A 48 1.96 -19.15 10.80
N GLN A 49 2.72 -20.08 11.38
CA GLN A 49 3.98 -20.58 10.81
C GLN A 49 3.78 -21.71 9.79
N SER A 50 2.58 -21.82 9.21
CA SER A 50 2.37 -22.75 8.09
C SER A 50 3.18 -22.31 6.87
N ASP A 51 3.66 -23.25 6.07
CA ASP A 51 4.45 -22.94 4.86
C ASP A 51 3.73 -21.94 3.94
N SER A 52 2.40 -22.04 3.83
CA SER A 52 1.60 -21.13 3.01
C SER A 52 1.55 -19.71 3.58
N ASP A 53 1.39 -19.56 4.89
CA ASP A 53 1.33 -18.23 5.52
C ASP A 53 2.72 -17.59 5.54
N VAL A 54 3.78 -18.37 5.77
CA VAL A 54 5.18 -17.92 5.70
C VAL A 54 5.53 -17.46 4.29
N ALA A 55 5.13 -18.20 3.25
CA ALA A 55 5.34 -17.80 1.86
C ALA A 55 4.61 -16.49 1.53
N PHE A 56 3.36 -16.33 1.98
CA PHE A 56 2.62 -15.08 1.84
C PHE A 56 3.31 -13.91 2.55
N LEU A 57 3.73 -14.10 3.80
CA LEU A 57 4.44 -13.09 4.59
C LEU A 57 5.78 -12.71 3.96
N GLN A 58 6.51 -13.69 3.41
CA GLN A 58 7.75 -13.46 2.69
C GLN A 58 7.49 -12.59 1.45
N GLN A 59 6.48 -12.92 0.65
CA GLN A 59 6.11 -12.10 -0.51
C GLN A 59 5.69 -10.68 -0.08
N LEU A 60 4.88 -10.54 0.96
CA LEU A 60 4.38 -9.24 1.45
C LEU A 60 5.50 -8.35 2.02
N LEU A 61 6.35 -8.90 2.88
CA LEU A 61 7.27 -8.14 3.75
C LEU A 61 8.71 -8.15 3.24
N TYR A 62 9.16 -9.24 2.63
CA TYR A 62 10.58 -9.46 2.36
C TYR A 62 10.94 -9.30 0.88
N GLU A 63 10.12 -9.84 -0.04
CA GLU A 63 10.50 -9.90 -1.45
C GLU A 63 10.76 -8.52 -2.06
N LYS A 64 11.70 -8.49 -3.03
CA LYS A 64 12.08 -7.22 -3.67
C LYS A 64 10.88 -6.56 -4.36
N ASN A 65 10.09 -7.37 -5.06
CA ASN A 65 8.86 -6.96 -5.70
C ASN A 65 7.78 -7.96 -5.29
N ASN A 66 6.64 -7.47 -4.81
CA ASN A 66 5.52 -8.29 -4.37
C ASN A 66 4.29 -8.19 -5.29
N GLY A 67 4.42 -7.54 -6.45
CA GLY A 67 3.30 -7.24 -7.35
C GLY A 67 2.62 -5.89 -7.07
N ILE A 68 2.72 -5.37 -5.85
CA ILE A 68 2.19 -4.04 -5.48
C ILE A 68 3.23 -2.96 -5.77
N ALA A 69 4.39 -3.09 -5.13
CA ALA A 69 5.48 -2.15 -5.26
C ALA A 69 6.83 -2.82 -4.97
N SER A 70 7.88 -2.26 -5.57
CA SER A 70 9.25 -2.62 -5.20
C SER A 70 9.58 -2.04 -3.83
N ARG A 71 10.30 -2.79 -2.99
CA ARG A 71 10.94 -2.22 -1.79
C ARG A 71 12.10 -1.30 -2.12
N GLY A 72 12.56 -1.22 -3.37
CA GLY A 72 13.69 -0.38 -3.75
C GLY A 72 14.97 -0.77 -3.00
N GLN A 73 15.57 0.19 -2.30
CA GLN A 73 16.73 -0.04 -1.42
C GLN A 73 16.32 -0.33 0.04
N SER A 74 15.02 -0.32 0.33
CA SER A 74 14.47 -0.66 1.63
C SER A 74 14.56 -2.15 1.87
N THR A 75 15.50 -2.59 2.70
CA THR A 75 15.65 -4.00 3.05
C THR A 75 15.08 -4.28 4.42
N LEU A 76 14.36 -5.40 4.52
CA LEU A 76 14.11 -6.09 5.79
C LEU A 76 15.18 -7.17 5.88
N SER A 77 15.94 -7.22 6.99
CA SER A 77 16.93 -8.29 7.17
C SER A 77 16.23 -9.63 7.35
N GLU A 78 16.89 -10.73 7.01
CA GLU A 78 16.33 -12.08 7.23
C GLU A 78 16.06 -12.33 8.72
N SER A 79 16.94 -11.85 9.61
CA SER A 79 16.76 -11.91 11.06
C SER A 79 15.53 -11.13 11.51
N ASP A 80 15.35 -9.89 11.05
CA ASP A 80 14.15 -9.09 11.37
C ASP A 80 12.89 -9.76 10.80
N PHE A 81 12.94 -10.29 9.57
CA PHE A 81 11.83 -11.03 8.97
C PHE A 81 11.41 -12.22 9.83
N ASN A 82 12.35 -13.11 10.16
CA ASN A 82 12.08 -14.26 11.01
C ASN A 82 11.55 -13.84 12.38
N LYS A 83 12.10 -12.77 12.97
CA LYS A 83 11.60 -12.22 14.23
C LYS A 83 10.15 -11.74 14.12
N VAL A 84 9.80 -10.94 13.12
CA VAL A 84 8.46 -10.33 13.05
C VAL A 84 7.36 -11.32 12.67
N ILE A 85 7.66 -12.33 11.85
CA ILE A 85 6.65 -13.34 11.50
C ILE A 85 6.31 -14.25 12.70
N HIS A 86 7.21 -14.38 13.68
CA HIS A 86 6.98 -15.12 14.93
C HIS A 86 6.47 -14.23 16.08
N ASP A 87 6.35 -12.92 15.88
CA ASP A 87 5.91 -11.98 16.92
C ASP A 87 4.39 -11.82 16.89
N HIS A 88 3.73 -12.30 17.94
CA HIS A 88 2.27 -12.29 18.04
C HIS A 88 1.67 -10.88 17.95
N ASP A 89 2.30 -9.87 18.54
CA ASP A 89 1.80 -8.49 18.49
C ASP A 89 1.91 -7.93 17.07
N PHE A 90 3.04 -8.18 16.40
CA PHE A 90 3.25 -7.76 15.02
C PHE A 90 2.20 -8.38 14.10
N ILE A 91 2.00 -9.70 14.18
CA ILE A 91 0.98 -10.41 13.39
C ILE A 91 -0.41 -9.85 13.67
N LYS A 92 -0.79 -9.64 14.93
CA LYS A 92 -2.09 -9.07 15.30
C LYS A 92 -2.35 -7.70 14.66
N TYR A 93 -1.36 -6.80 14.65
CA TYR A 93 -1.53 -5.49 14.00
C TYR A 93 -1.54 -5.59 12.47
N LEU A 94 -0.75 -6.51 11.90
CA LEU A 94 -0.80 -6.79 10.47
C LEU A 94 -2.18 -7.32 10.04
N GLU A 95 -2.74 -8.28 10.78
CA GLU A 95 -4.07 -8.84 10.51
C GLU A 95 -5.16 -7.77 10.58
N LYS A 96 -5.12 -6.89 11.58
CA LYS A 96 -6.04 -5.75 11.67
C LYS A 96 -5.97 -4.86 10.44
N LEU A 97 -4.76 -4.54 9.96
CA LEU A 97 -4.56 -3.75 8.74
C LEU A 97 -5.07 -4.49 7.49
N ILE A 98 -4.88 -5.80 7.41
CA ILE A 98 -5.39 -6.62 6.30
C ILE A 98 -6.93 -6.63 6.29
N ILE A 99 -7.57 -6.82 7.44
CA ILE A 99 -9.03 -6.87 7.58
C ILE A 99 -9.65 -5.52 7.27
N GLU A 100 -9.13 -4.47 7.91
CA GLU A 100 -9.70 -3.13 7.86
C GLU A 100 -8.59 -2.10 7.64
N PRO A 101 -8.20 -1.87 6.37
CA PRO A 101 -7.21 -0.88 6.01
C PRO A 101 -7.78 0.54 6.13
N ASN A 102 -7.71 1.08 7.35
CA ASN A 102 -8.12 2.44 7.70
C ASN A 102 -6.95 3.19 8.35
N ALA A 103 -7.12 4.51 8.58
CA ALA A 103 -6.07 5.35 9.15
C ALA A 103 -5.60 4.86 10.53
N GLU A 104 -6.52 4.40 11.38
CA GLU A 104 -6.19 3.89 12.72
C GLU A 104 -5.28 2.64 12.64
N ASN A 105 -5.66 1.65 11.86
CA ASN A 105 -4.89 0.40 11.72
C ASN A 105 -3.56 0.64 11.01
N TYR A 106 -3.52 1.55 10.04
CA TYR A 106 -2.27 1.98 9.41
C TYR A 106 -1.32 2.64 10.43
N ILE A 107 -1.81 3.57 11.25
CA ILE A 107 -1.02 4.23 12.31
C ILE A 107 -0.53 3.20 13.33
N ASN A 108 -1.39 2.28 13.75
CA ASN A 108 -1.06 1.25 14.72
C ASN A 108 0.03 0.30 14.18
N PHE A 109 -0.09 -0.14 12.92
CA PHE A 109 0.93 -0.95 12.28
C PHE A 109 2.26 -0.17 12.08
N SER A 110 2.17 1.11 11.71
CA SER A 110 3.32 2.00 11.59
C SER A 110 4.06 2.19 12.93
N LYS A 111 3.34 2.18 14.05
CA LYS A 111 3.93 2.30 15.40
C LYS A 111 4.63 1.03 15.86
N ILE A 112 4.08 -0.16 15.57
CA ILE A 112 4.69 -1.42 16.00
C ILE A 112 5.91 -1.76 15.15
N TRP A 113 5.94 -1.38 13.87
CA TRP A 113 7.03 -1.65 12.95
C TRP A 113 8.43 -1.31 13.52
N PRO A 114 8.75 -0.05 13.87
CA PRO A 114 10.07 0.32 14.37
C PRO A 114 10.42 -0.28 15.74
N GLN A 115 9.44 -0.83 16.47
CA GLN A 115 9.69 -1.53 17.73
C GLN A 115 10.17 -2.97 17.51
N LYS A 116 9.81 -3.54 16.36
CA LYS A 116 10.04 -4.95 16.05
C LYS A 116 11.14 -5.16 15.01
N VAL A 117 11.43 -4.18 14.15
CA VAL A 117 12.53 -4.25 13.19
C VAL A 117 13.69 -3.33 13.57
N THR A 118 14.92 -3.72 13.20
CA THR A 118 16.13 -2.95 13.51
C THR A 118 16.22 -1.62 12.76
N GLN A 119 15.82 -1.61 11.48
CA GLN A 119 15.83 -0.41 10.64
C GLN A 119 14.40 0.02 10.31
N ASN A 120 13.98 1.17 10.84
CA ASN A 120 12.67 1.72 10.50
C ASN A 120 12.61 2.07 9.01
N ASN A 121 11.60 1.53 8.31
CA ASN A 121 11.46 1.72 6.88
C ASN A 121 9.99 1.97 6.49
N PRO A 122 9.58 3.24 6.44
CA PRO A 122 8.20 3.61 6.10
C PRO A 122 7.73 3.08 4.74
N VAL A 123 8.65 2.86 3.78
CA VAL A 123 8.31 2.30 2.45
C VAL A 123 7.70 0.90 2.58
N LEU A 124 8.22 0.07 3.49
CA LEU A 124 7.70 -1.29 3.69
C LEU A 124 6.32 -1.26 4.35
N VAL A 125 6.11 -0.35 5.29
CA VAL A 125 4.81 -0.13 5.94
C VAL A 125 3.76 0.34 4.92
N ASN A 126 4.09 1.35 4.11
CA ASN A 126 3.24 1.85 3.04
C ASN A 126 2.93 0.76 2.01
N ARG A 127 3.90 -0.11 1.71
CA ARG A 127 3.71 -1.25 0.80
C ARG A 127 2.72 -2.27 1.34
N VAL A 128 2.75 -2.55 2.65
CA VAL A 128 1.73 -3.40 3.28
C VAL A 128 0.36 -2.75 3.15
N ALA A 129 0.23 -1.47 3.47
CA ALA A 129 -1.05 -0.76 3.34
C ALA A 129 -1.58 -0.77 1.89
N ALA A 130 -0.73 -0.50 0.91
CA ALA A 130 -1.07 -0.55 -0.52
C ALA A 130 -1.43 -1.95 -1.02
N ALA A 131 -0.95 -3.01 -0.36
CA ALA A 131 -1.39 -4.38 -0.64
C ALA A 131 -2.79 -4.65 -0.07
N CYS A 132 -3.16 -3.98 1.01
CA CYS A 132 -4.42 -4.21 1.72
C CYS A 132 -5.58 -3.40 1.12
N THR A 133 -5.36 -2.31 0.41
CA THR A 133 -6.47 -1.47 -0.06
C THR A 133 -6.26 -0.84 -1.43
N LEU A 134 -7.38 -0.58 -2.12
CA LEU A 134 -7.43 0.24 -3.34
C LEU A 134 -7.64 1.74 -3.03
N GLU A 135 -7.68 2.10 -1.76
CA GLU A 135 -7.83 3.50 -1.30
C GLU A 135 -6.48 4.24 -1.25
N VAL A 136 -5.36 3.55 -1.49
CA VAL A 136 -4.04 4.15 -1.56
C VAL A 136 -3.29 3.71 -2.82
N SER A 137 -2.33 4.53 -3.26
CA SER A 137 -1.53 4.24 -4.43
C SER A 137 -0.41 3.24 -4.15
N THR A 138 0.11 2.63 -5.23
CA THR A 138 1.33 1.81 -5.18
C THR A 138 2.62 2.64 -5.13
N THR A 139 2.52 3.98 -5.06
CA THR A 139 3.69 4.85 -4.85
C THR A 139 3.99 4.95 -3.35
N VAL A 140 4.65 3.91 -2.86
CA VAL A 140 4.89 3.67 -1.42
C VAL A 140 6.00 4.54 -0.82
N ASP A 141 6.84 5.16 -1.65
CA ASP A 141 7.81 6.15 -1.22
C ASP A 141 7.11 7.51 -1.04
N SER A 142 7.03 7.98 0.21
CA SER A 142 6.33 9.21 0.54
C SER A 142 6.90 10.44 -0.16
N GLY A 143 8.21 10.48 -0.40
CA GLY A 143 8.86 11.59 -1.11
C GLY A 143 8.44 11.64 -2.57
N LYS A 144 8.49 10.49 -3.26
CA LYS A 144 8.04 10.38 -4.66
C LYS A 144 6.55 10.62 -4.81
N PHE A 145 5.74 10.10 -3.89
CA PHE A 145 4.31 10.38 -3.84
C PHE A 145 4.05 11.87 -3.69
N ASN A 146 4.70 12.53 -2.73
CA ASN A 146 4.52 13.96 -2.46
C ASN A 146 4.94 14.85 -3.64
N GLN A 147 5.93 14.44 -4.44
CA GLN A 147 6.31 15.16 -5.66
C GLN A 147 5.16 15.19 -6.67
N VAL A 148 4.57 14.02 -6.96
CA VAL A 148 3.43 13.92 -7.89
C VAL A 148 2.20 14.61 -7.32
N PHE A 149 1.91 14.39 -6.04
CA PHE A 149 0.78 15.00 -5.35
C PHE A 149 0.85 16.53 -5.37
N SER A 150 2.01 17.10 -5.03
CA SER A 150 2.23 18.55 -5.08
C SER A 150 2.14 19.10 -6.50
N TRP A 151 2.64 18.37 -7.49
CA TRP A 151 2.54 18.76 -8.89
C TRP A 151 1.08 18.80 -9.36
N LEU A 152 0.27 17.78 -9.03
CA LEU A 152 -1.16 17.76 -9.36
C LEU A 152 -1.92 18.96 -8.77
N ILE A 153 -1.59 19.36 -7.54
CA ILE A 153 -2.16 20.56 -6.90
C ILE A 153 -1.69 21.83 -7.59
N HIS A 154 -0.39 21.97 -7.82
CA HIS A 154 0.21 23.15 -8.45
C HIS A 154 -0.37 23.40 -9.84
N GLU A 155 -0.58 22.33 -10.61
CA GLU A 155 -1.21 22.38 -11.91
C GLU A 155 -2.72 22.65 -11.86
N GLY A 156 -3.34 22.66 -10.68
CA GLY A 156 -4.80 22.77 -10.54
C GLY A 156 -5.55 21.60 -11.17
N ILE A 157 -4.92 20.41 -11.19
CA ILE A 157 -5.56 19.15 -11.62
C ILE A 157 -6.43 18.60 -10.49
N ILE A 158 -5.95 18.70 -9.24
CA ILE A 158 -6.69 18.39 -8.03
C ILE A 158 -6.76 19.63 -7.12
N PRO A 159 -7.79 19.75 -6.24
CA PRO A 159 -7.87 20.83 -5.26
C PRO A 159 -6.68 20.81 -4.28
N ALA A 160 -6.43 21.95 -3.65
CA ALA A 160 -5.44 22.07 -2.58
C ALA A 160 -5.76 21.12 -1.43
N TYR A 161 -4.72 20.50 -0.86
CA TYR A 161 -4.86 19.69 0.34
C TYR A 161 -4.93 20.59 1.57
N PRO A 162 -5.93 20.44 2.45
CA PRO A 162 -6.07 21.30 3.62
C PRO A 162 -4.89 21.14 4.57
N ALA A 163 -4.50 22.23 5.24
CA ALA A 163 -3.34 22.25 6.14
C ALA A 163 -3.66 21.64 7.52
N GLU A 164 -4.94 21.65 7.88
CA GLU A 164 -5.52 21.09 9.09
C GLU A 164 -5.67 19.57 9.05
N GLU A 165 -5.58 18.96 7.86
CA GLU A 165 -5.64 17.51 7.68
C GLU A 165 -4.27 16.86 7.98
N ASP A 166 -4.30 15.56 8.27
CA ASP A 166 -3.09 14.80 8.56
C ASP A 166 -2.12 14.79 7.36
N GLN A 167 -0.89 15.26 7.56
CA GLN A 167 0.06 15.47 6.47
C GLN A 167 0.83 14.19 6.05
N ASP A 168 0.44 13.04 6.58
CA ASP A 168 1.08 11.76 6.32
C ASP A 168 0.71 11.19 4.94
N TRP A 169 1.43 10.12 4.54
CA TRP A 169 1.26 9.49 3.23
C TRP A 169 -0.12 8.88 3.04
N TYR A 170 -0.68 8.25 4.07
CA TYR A 170 -1.95 7.53 3.99
C TYR A 170 -3.10 8.53 3.78
N SER A 171 -3.17 9.56 4.61
CA SER A 171 -4.23 10.58 4.56
C SER A 171 -4.27 11.32 3.23
N LYS A 172 -3.10 11.69 2.68
CA LYS A 172 -3.01 12.28 1.34
C LYS A 172 -3.41 11.32 0.22
N ASN A 173 -3.11 10.03 0.36
CA ASN A 173 -3.58 9.02 -0.59
C ASN A 173 -5.09 8.90 -0.59
N ILE A 174 -5.72 8.81 0.59
CA ILE A 174 -7.18 8.76 0.71
C ILE A 174 -7.83 9.96 0.00
N PHE A 175 -7.31 11.17 0.23
CA PHE A 175 -7.78 12.37 -0.45
C PHE A 175 -7.64 12.28 -1.98
N LEU A 176 -6.46 11.90 -2.48
CA LEU A 176 -6.20 11.79 -3.91
C LEU A 176 -7.09 10.73 -4.58
N LEU A 177 -7.18 9.53 -3.98
CA LEU A 177 -7.91 8.40 -4.56
C LEU A 177 -9.41 8.64 -4.54
N LYS A 178 -9.93 9.36 -3.55
CA LYS A 178 -11.32 9.83 -3.56
C LYS A 178 -11.60 10.71 -4.77
N ILE A 179 -10.76 11.71 -5.03
CA ILE A 179 -10.91 12.62 -6.19
C ILE A 179 -10.82 11.85 -7.51
N ILE A 180 -9.87 10.91 -7.63
CA ILE A 180 -9.75 10.06 -8.82
C ILE A 180 -11.03 9.24 -8.99
N LYS A 181 -11.51 8.55 -7.96
CA LYS A 181 -12.73 7.74 -8.05
C LYS A 181 -13.95 8.57 -8.44
N ASP A 182 -14.14 9.72 -7.80
CA ASP A 182 -15.25 10.62 -8.11
C ASP A 182 -15.20 11.09 -9.58
N GLU A 183 -14.01 11.32 -10.13
CA GLU A 183 -13.84 11.70 -11.53
C GLU A 183 -14.20 10.57 -12.52
N PHE A 184 -13.92 9.31 -12.16
CA PHE A 184 -14.13 8.13 -13.01
C PHE A 184 -15.42 7.35 -12.70
N SER A 185 -16.23 7.81 -11.74
CA SER A 185 -17.53 7.20 -11.41
C SER A 185 -18.68 7.66 -12.33
N ASP A 186 -18.42 8.64 -13.21
CA ASP A 186 -19.32 9.13 -14.27
C ASP A 186 -19.18 8.31 -15.57
#